data_AF-A0A5N7RZ53-F1
#
_entry.id   AF-A0A5N7RZ53-F1
#
_cell.length_a   1.000
_cell.length_b   1.000
_cell.length_c   1.000
_cell.angle_alpha   90.00
_cell.angle_beta   90.00
_cell.angle_gamma   90.00
#
_symmetry.space_group_name_H-M   'P 1'
#
loop_
_entity.id
_entity.type
_entity.pdbx_description
1 polymer ?
#
loop_
_entity_poly.entity_id
_entity_poly.type
_entity_poly.pdbx_seq_one_letter_code
_entity_poly.pdbx_strand_id
1 'polypeptide(L)'
;MTQAPPLSESFAQWWFAPWTYGGPALPAGCASVLAYRDVYRHWCAETGIRAQLPPEADLRWQDAACSNGARLLQAAELYGGLLAARRQRLAELAALAPARRRWCLSVALTQPLADWSGELPDALRNARGRGLAELALRLERVFPGMWSRLRLLLPRDLDTPLARILAEHDPATEGPVHERDRRCWLLCMARDNQDQPVQPEV
;
A
#
# COMPACT_ATOMS: atom_id res chain seq x y z
N MET A 1 19.37 -18.21 8.68
CA MET A 1 19.38 -16.84 8.13
C MET A 1 18.83 -16.92 6.73
N THR A 2 17.61 -16.44 6.50
CA THR A 2 16.98 -16.49 5.18
C THR A 2 17.58 -15.39 4.32
N GLN A 3 18.19 -15.74 3.20
CA GLN A 3 18.75 -14.78 2.25
C GLN A 3 17.65 -13.83 1.77
N ALA A 4 17.94 -12.52 1.73
CA ALA A 4 17.00 -11.54 1.18
C ALA A 4 16.71 -11.87 -0.30
N PRO A 5 15.45 -11.80 -0.76
CA PRO A 5 15.14 -12.08 -2.15
C PRO A 5 15.84 -11.06 -3.06
N PRO A 6 16.25 -11.45 -4.28
CA PRO A 6 16.77 -10.50 -5.24
C PRO A 6 15.70 -9.49 -5.64
N LEU A 7 16.13 -8.31 -6.07
CA LEU A 7 15.25 -7.31 -6.67
C LEU A 7 14.70 -7.86 -7.99
N SER A 8 13.38 -7.95 -8.13
CA SER A 8 12.77 -8.37 -9.39
C SER A 8 12.82 -7.24 -10.44
N GLU A 9 12.93 -7.62 -11.71
CA GLU A 9 12.94 -6.68 -12.84
C GLU A 9 11.61 -5.90 -12.93
N SER A 10 10.48 -6.59 -12.74
CA SER A 10 9.16 -5.97 -12.75
C SER A 10 9.00 -4.93 -11.64
N PHE A 11 9.50 -5.21 -10.44
CA PHE A 11 9.51 -4.23 -9.36
C PHE A 11 10.45 -3.06 -9.65
N ALA A 12 11.63 -3.31 -10.22
CA ALA A 12 12.53 -2.23 -10.61
C ALA A 12 11.86 -1.29 -11.64
N GLN A 13 11.17 -1.85 -12.63
CA GLN A 13 10.40 -1.06 -13.59
C GLN A 13 9.27 -0.28 -12.90
N TRP A 14 8.53 -0.92 -11.99
CA TRP A 14 7.50 -0.24 -11.20
C TRP A 14 8.06 0.92 -10.36
N TRP A 15 9.23 0.73 -9.76
CA TRP A 15 9.88 1.73 -8.91
C TRP A 15 10.33 2.96 -9.69
N PHE A 16 10.94 2.76 -10.85
CA PHE A 16 11.56 3.82 -11.66
C PHE A 16 10.64 4.40 -12.73
N ALA A 17 9.45 3.83 -12.97
CA ALA A 17 8.50 4.30 -13.98
C ALA A 17 7.06 4.52 -13.46
N PRO A 18 6.86 5.39 -12.45
CA PRO A 18 5.55 5.59 -11.82
C PRO A 18 4.42 6.09 -12.74
N TRP A 19 4.77 6.84 -13.79
CA TRP A 19 3.84 7.31 -14.83
C TRP A 19 3.18 6.19 -15.63
N THR A 20 3.69 4.96 -15.57
CA THR A 20 3.07 3.82 -16.26
C THR A 20 1.80 3.32 -15.57
N TYR A 21 1.56 3.71 -14.31
CA TYR A 21 0.42 3.22 -13.53
C TYR A 21 -0.38 4.30 -12.78
N GLY A 22 0.18 5.47 -12.48
CA GLY A 22 -0.58 6.53 -11.80
C GLY A 22 0.14 7.88 -11.63
N GLY A 23 1.42 7.96 -11.98
CA GLY A 23 2.19 9.21 -11.93
C GLY A 23 1.71 10.28 -12.92
N PRO A 24 2.25 11.52 -12.82
CA PRO A 24 1.94 12.59 -13.75
C PRO A 24 2.29 12.19 -15.19
N ALA A 25 1.49 12.68 -16.15
CA ALA A 25 1.75 12.47 -17.57
C ALA A 25 3.13 13.05 -17.93
N LEU A 26 3.90 12.27 -18.69
CA LEU A 26 5.21 12.72 -19.13
C LEU A 26 5.09 13.81 -20.20
N PRO A 27 5.99 14.81 -20.20
CA PRO A 27 6.07 15.78 -21.29
C PRO A 27 6.28 15.10 -22.65
N ALA A 28 5.68 15.67 -23.69
CA ALA A 28 5.90 15.22 -25.06
C ALA A 28 7.40 15.31 -25.42
N GLY A 29 7.97 14.24 -25.97
CA GLY A 29 9.39 14.17 -26.35
C GLY A 29 10.30 13.44 -25.34
N CYS A 30 9.80 13.05 -24.17
CA CYS A 30 10.52 12.18 -23.23
C CYS A 30 10.51 10.70 -23.66
N ALA A 31 11.01 10.41 -24.87
CA ALA A 31 11.05 9.04 -25.41
C ALA A 31 12.38 8.30 -25.13
N SER A 32 13.43 9.01 -24.70
CA SER A 32 14.74 8.42 -24.43
C SER A 32 14.88 7.97 -22.97
N VAL A 33 15.69 6.92 -22.74
CA VAL A 33 15.99 6.40 -21.38
C VAL A 33 16.55 7.47 -20.45
N LEU A 34 17.38 8.37 -20.97
CA LEU A 34 17.93 9.48 -20.18
C LEU A 34 16.84 10.48 -19.77
N ALA A 35 15.91 10.82 -20.68
CA ALA A 35 14.80 11.71 -20.37
C ALA A 35 13.88 11.12 -19.27
N TYR A 36 13.55 9.83 -19.35
CA TYR A 36 12.78 9.15 -18.30
C TYR A 36 13.47 9.23 -16.94
N ARG A 37 14.79 8.98 -16.90
CA ARG A 37 15.57 9.03 -15.67
C ARG A 37 15.58 10.45 -15.06
N ASP A 38 15.70 11.47 -15.90
CA ASP A 38 15.78 12.85 -15.44
C ASP A 38 14.41 13.35 -14.94
N VAL A 39 13.32 13.02 -15.65
CA VAL A 39 11.96 13.31 -15.18
C VAL A 39 11.67 12.62 -13.85
N TYR A 40 12.08 11.36 -13.71
CA TYR A 40 11.93 10.64 -12.45
C TYR A 40 12.69 11.30 -11.29
N ARG A 41 13.94 11.71 -11.51
CA ARG A 41 14.73 12.43 -10.50
C ARG A 41 14.09 13.76 -10.13
N HIS A 42 13.56 14.48 -11.10
CA HIS A 42 12.88 15.74 -10.88
C HIS A 42 11.62 15.53 -10.03
N TRP A 43 10.74 14.59 -10.41
CA TRP A 43 9.57 14.24 -9.61
C TRP A 43 9.92 13.83 -8.18
N CYS A 44 10.99 13.03 -8.00
CA CYS A 44 11.45 12.65 -6.67
C CYS A 44 11.88 13.88 -5.85
N ALA A 45 12.59 14.83 -6.46
CA ALA A 45 13.02 16.06 -5.79
C ALA A 45 11.82 16.96 -5.42
N GLU A 46 10.85 17.13 -6.31
CA GLU A 46 9.63 17.92 -6.06
C GLU A 46 8.78 17.34 -4.94
N THR A 47 8.73 16.01 -4.84
CA THR A 47 7.94 15.30 -3.82
C THR A 47 8.72 15.00 -2.53
N GLY A 48 9.99 15.41 -2.46
CA GLY A 48 10.84 15.21 -1.28
C GLY A 48 11.22 13.76 -1.00
N ILE A 49 11.17 12.88 -2.00
CA ILE A 49 11.49 11.46 -1.85
C ILE A 49 12.85 11.10 -2.45
N ARG A 50 13.44 10.00 -1.97
CA ARG A 50 14.69 9.47 -2.55
C ARG A 50 14.43 8.85 -3.92
N ALA A 51 15.23 9.25 -4.91
CA ALA A 51 15.19 8.67 -6.24
C ALA A 51 15.80 7.26 -6.30
N GLN A 52 16.79 6.97 -5.45
CA GLN A 52 17.44 5.67 -5.38
C GLN A 52 16.60 4.69 -4.55
N LEU A 53 16.79 3.40 -4.77
CA LEU A 53 16.29 2.39 -3.84
C LEU A 53 16.99 2.57 -2.49
N PRO A 54 16.26 2.63 -1.36
CA PRO A 54 16.89 2.74 -0.04
C PRO A 54 17.78 1.51 0.21
N PRO A 55 19.05 1.69 0.64
CA PRO A 55 19.94 0.57 0.90
C PRO A 55 19.45 -0.34 2.04
N GLU A 56 18.65 0.21 2.96
CA GLU A 56 18.02 -0.46 4.10
C GLU A 56 16.66 -1.10 3.77
N ALA A 57 16.19 -1.04 2.52
CA ALA A 57 14.86 -1.53 2.15
C ALA A 57 14.74 -3.05 2.27
N ASP A 58 13.68 -3.52 2.92
CA ASP A 58 13.32 -4.93 2.98
C ASP A 58 12.67 -5.39 1.68
N LEU A 59 13.49 -5.96 0.78
CA LEU A 59 13.05 -6.43 -0.53
C LEU A 59 11.95 -7.51 -0.51
N ARG A 60 11.64 -8.11 0.65
CA ARG A 60 10.47 -9.01 0.76
C ARG A 60 9.16 -8.26 0.53
N TRP A 61 9.13 -6.96 0.79
CA TRP A 61 7.96 -6.10 0.56
C TRP A 61 7.76 -5.71 -0.89
N GLN A 62 8.66 -6.06 -1.82
CA GLN A 62 8.47 -5.76 -3.24
C GLN A 62 7.14 -6.30 -3.80
N ASP A 63 6.67 -7.44 -3.30
CA ASP A 63 5.39 -8.06 -3.69
C ASP A 63 4.16 -7.25 -3.25
N ALA A 64 4.33 -6.28 -2.33
CA ALA A 64 3.28 -5.35 -1.94
C ALA A 64 3.04 -4.25 -2.99
N ALA A 65 3.88 -4.16 -4.02
CA ALA A 65 3.72 -3.21 -5.10
C ALA A 65 2.42 -3.48 -5.85
N CYS A 66 1.78 -2.41 -6.30
CA CYS A 66 0.55 -2.47 -7.05
C CYS A 66 0.57 -1.41 -8.15
N SER A 67 0.02 -1.75 -9.31
CA SER A 67 -0.15 -0.83 -10.44
C SER A 67 -1.61 -0.51 -10.73
N ASN A 68 -2.54 -0.98 -9.90
CA ASN A 68 -3.98 -0.80 -10.11
C ASN A 68 -4.61 -0.22 -8.85
N GLY A 69 -5.11 1.02 -8.95
CA GLY A 69 -5.70 1.73 -7.82
C GLY A 69 -6.95 1.05 -7.25
N ALA A 70 -7.82 0.48 -8.09
CA ALA A 70 -8.99 -0.23 -7.61
C ALA A 70 -8.60 -1.47 -6.78
N ARG A 71 -7.60 -2.23 -7.24
CA ARG A 71 -7.05 -3.37 -6.50
C ARG A 71 -6.41 -2.94 -5.18
N LEU A 72 -5.63 -1.86 -5.19
CA LEU A 72 -5.03 -1.28 -3.98
C LEU A 72 -6.09 -0.90 -2.94
N LEU A 73 -7.15 -0.18 -3.36
CA LEU A 73 -8.23 0.26 -2.48
C LEU A 73 -9.05 -0.91 -1.91
N GLN A 74 -9.28 -1.95 -2.71
CA GLN A 74 -9.98 -3.16 -2.27
C GLN A 74 -9.15 -3.96 -1.26
N ALA A 75 -7.86 -4.17 -1.54
CA ALA A 75 -6.95 -4.82 -0.61
C ALA A 75 -6.82 -4.04 0.69
N ALA A 76 -6.77 -2.70 0.62
CA ALA A 76 -6.78 -1.85 1.82
C ALA A 76 -8.07 -1.99 2.63
N GLU A 77 -9.24 -2.03 1.99
CA GLU A 77 -10.50 -2.26 2.69
C GLU A 77 -10.53 -3.61 3.43
N LEU A 78 -10.05 -4.69 2.80
CA LEU A 78 -9.91 -5.99 3.45
C LEU A 78 -8.89 -5.95 4.59
N TYR A 79 -7.73 -5.33 4.37
CA TYR A 79 -6.67 -5.25 5.36
C TYR A 79 -7.11 -4.49 6.62
N GLY A 80 -7.74 -3.33 6.46
CA GLY A 80 -8.32 -2.62 7.59
C GLY A 80 -9.52 -3.33 8.19
N GLY A 81 -10.29 -4.10 7.42
CA GLY A 81 -11.34 -4.98 7.93
C GLY A 81 -10.80 -6.08 8.86
N LEU A 82 -9.65 -6.68 8.53
CA LEU A 82 -8.97 -7.64 9.41
C LEU A 82 -8.51 -7.00 10.73
N LEU A 83 -7.97 -5.78 10.66
CA LEU A 83 -7.55 -5.02 11.83
C LEU A 83 -8.75 -4.61 12.71
N ALA A 84 -9.83 -4.12 12.08
CA ALA A 84 -11.08 -3.79 12.76
C ALA A 84 -11.72 -5.00 13.43
N ALA A 85 -11.69 -6.18 12.78
CA ALA A 85 -12.17 -7.44 13.36
C ALA A 85 -11.40 -7.81 14.62
N ARG A 86 -10.06 -7.75 14.57
CA ARG A 86 -9.20 -8.04 15.71
C ARG A 86 -9.42 -7.09 16.89
N ARG A 87 -9.74 -5.83 16.60
CA ARG A 87 -10.01 -4.78 17.61
C ARG A 87 -11.48 -4.61 17.98
N GLN A 88 -12.35 -5.49 17.48
CA GLN A 88 -13.80 -5.43 17.72
C GLN A 88 -14.41 -4.06 17.38
N ARG A 89 -13.88 -3.38 16.36
CA ARG A 89 -14.39 -2.09 15.88
C ARG A 89 -15.63 -2.32 15.01
N LEU A 90 -16.74 -2.63 15.68
CA LEU A 90 -17.98 -3.07 15.05
C LEU A 90 -18.53 -2.05 14.05
N ALA A 91 -18.35 -0.75 14.28
CA ALA A 91 -18.79 0.30 13.35
C ALA A 91 -18.04 0.25 12.01
N GLU A 92 -16.70 0.11 12.03
CA GLU A 92 -15.90 0.00 10.80
C GLU A 92 -16.19 -1.32 10.06
N LEU A 93 -16.42 -2.42 10.80
CA LEU A 93 -16.85 -3.69 10.22
C LEU A 93 -18.25 -3.59 9.62
N ALA A 94 -19.16 -2.85 10.26
CA ALA A 94 -20.55 -2.66 9.82
C ALA A 94 -20.65 -1.89 8.49
N ALA A 95 -19.63 -1.12 8.12
CA ALA A 95 -19.54 -0.46 6.83
C ALA A 95 -19.12 -1.39 5.68
N LEU A 96 -18.54 -2.56 5.98
CA LEU A 96 -18.13 -3.52 4.95
C LEU A 96 -19.31 -4.28 4.35
N ALA A 97 -19.19 -4.62 3.07
CA ALA A 97 -20.10 -5.56 2.41
C ALA A 97 -20.17 -6.90 3.17
N PRO A 98 -21.33 -7.58 3.25
CA PRO A 98 -21.51 -8.77 4.09
C PRO A 98 -20.50 -9.90 3.81
N ALA A 99 -20.16 -10.16 2.55
CA ALA A 99 -19.17 -11.16 2.18
C ALA A 99 -17.77 -10.82 2.72
N ARG A 100 -17.32 -9.58 2.53
CA ARG A 100 -16.03 -9.07 3.02
C ARG A 100 -15.96 -9.09 4.54
N ARG A 101 -17.04 -8.66 5.22
CA ARG A 101 -17.14 -8.70 6.68
C ARG A 101 -16.97 -10.10 7.24
N ARG A 102 -17.72 -11.08 6.70
CA ARG A 102 -17.63 -12.48 7.12
C ARG A 102 -16.22 -13.03 6.93
N TRP A 103 -15.60 -12.75 5.77
CA TRP A 103 -14.23 -13.16 5.51
C TRP A 103 -13.25 -12.54 6.52
N CYS A 104 -13.35 -11.23 6.79
CA CYS A 104 -12.48 -10.56 7.73
C CYS A 104 -12.58 -11.16 9.15
N LEU A 105 -13.81 -11.41 9.62
CA LEU A 105 -14.07 -12.05 10.91
C LEU A 105 -13.48 -13.46 11.00
N SER A 106 -13.62 -14.25 9.93
CA SER A 106 -13.07 -15.62 9.87
C SER A 106 -11.54 -15.62 9.88
N VAL A 107 -10.91 -14.75 9.11
CA VAL A 107 -9.45 -14.72 8.97
C VAL A 107 -8.78 -14.09 10.18
N ALA A 108 -9.32 -13.01 10.75
CA ALA A 108 -8.70 -12.29 11.85
C ALA A 108 -8.47 -13.13 13.12
N LEU A 109 -9.29 -14.17 13.33
CA LEU A 109 -9.14 -15.13 14.43
C LEU A 109 -7.92 -16.04 14.28
N THR A 110 -7.46 -16.24 13.04
CA THR A 110 -6.35 -17.15 12.71
C THR A 110 -5.02 -16.41 12.50
N GLN A 111 -5.06 -15.09 12.31
CA GLN A 111 -3.88 -14.28 12.01
C GLN A 111 -3.44 -13.49 13.25
N PRO A 112 -2.19 -13.64 13.72
CA PRO A 112 -1.66 -12.75 14.74
C PRO A 112 -1.32 -11.41 14.08
N LEU A 113 -2.29 -10.54 13.85
CA LEU A 113 -2.01 -9.19 13.33
C LEU A 113 -1.40 -8.31 14.42
N ALA A 114 -0.47 -7.44 14.03
CA ALA A 114 0.01 -6.38 14.92
C ALA A 114 -1.14 -5.44 15.29
N ASP A 115 -0.92 -4.65 16.35
CA ASP A 115 -1.83 -3.56 16.66
C ASP A 115 -1.84 -2.52 15.53
N TRP A 116 -2.91 -1.74 15.47
CA TRP A 116 -3.06 -0.64 14.53
C TRP A 116 -2.63 0.70 15.18
N SER A 117 -2.23 1.66 14.36
CA SER A 117 -1.86 3.02 14.75
C SER A 117 -3.10 3.84 15.14
N GLY A 118 -3.20 4.18 16.43
CA GLY A 118 -4.05 5.25 16.96
C GLY A 118 -5.50 5.36 16.46
N GLU A 119 -6.06 6.55 16.65
CA GLU A 119 -7.37 6.93 16.11
C GLU A 119 -7.20 7.59 14.74
N LEU A 120 -8.20 7.43 13.86
CA LEU A 120 -8.20 8.09 12.55
C LEU A 120 -9.03 9.36 12.54
N PRO A 121 -8.66 10.34 11.70
CA PRO A 121 -9.54 11.43 11.31
C PRO A 121 -10.86 10.89 10.74
N ASP A 122 -11.95 11.61 10.95
CA ASP A 122 -13.30 11.17 10.54
C ASP A 122 -13.37 10.84 9.03
N ALA A 123 -12.67 11.60 8.18
CA ALA A 123 -12.59 11.37 6.74
C ALA A 123 -12.03 9.99 6.35
N LEU A 124 -11.22 9.37 7.21
CA LEU A 124 -10.62 8.05 7.00
C LEU A 124 -11.15 7.00 7.96
N ARG A 125 -12.14 7.32 8.80
CA ARG A 125 -12.70 6.42 9.83
C ARG A 125 -13.61 5.35 9.23
N ASN A 126 -13.01 4.51 8.40
CA ASN A 126 -13.58 3.33 7.79
C ASN A 126 -12.47 2.30 7.54
N ALA A 127 -12.85 1.07 7.23
CA ALA A 127 -11.90 -0.02 7.02
C ALA A 127 -10.88 0.28 5.90
N ARG A 128 -11.27 0.98 4.83
CA ARG A 128 -10.35 1.32 3.73
C ARG A 128 -9.31 2.35 4.16
N GLY A 129 -9.75 3.46 4.75
CA GLY A 129 -8.85 4.49 5.27
C GLY A 129 -7.87 3.92 6.29
N ARG A 130 -8.35 3.00 7.14
CA ARG A 130 -7.51 2.23 8.05
C ARG A 130 -6.46 1.40 7.32
N GLY A 131 -6.86 0.54 6.40
CA GLY A 131 -5.90 -0.30 5.70
C GLY A 131 -4.84 0.50 4.95
N LEU A 132 -5.20 1.64 4.36
CA LEU A 132 -4.25 2.54 3.70
C LEU A 132 -3.26 3.16 4.70
N ALA A 133 -3.75 3.72 5.81
CA ALA A 133 -2.89 4.32 6.84
C ALA A 133 -1.91 3.30 7.42
N GLU A 134 -2.39 2.10 7.74
CA GLU A 134 -1.61 1.04 8.35
C GLU A 134 -0.58 0.45 7.39
N LEU A 135 -0.92 0.32 6.11
CA LEU A 135 0.02 -0.06 5.06
C LEU A 135 1.10 1.02 4.90
N ALA A 136 0.70 2.28 4.82
CA ALA A 136 1.61 3.40 4.63
C ALA A 136 2.66 3.48 5.76
N LEU A 137 2.21 3.44 7.02
CA LEU A 137 3.10 3.47 8.19
C LEU A 137 4.06 2.26 8.25
N ARG A 138 3.61 1.08 7.81
CA ARG A 138 4.48 -0.10 7.73
C ARG A 138 5.51 0.04 6.63
N LEU A 139 5.10 0.51 5.45
CA LEU A 139 5.97 0.71 4.30
C LEU A 139 7.03 1.80 4.56
N GLU A 140 6.68 2.92 5.19
CA GLU A 140 7.67 3.95 5.48
C GLU A 140 8.76 3.48 6.48
N ARG A 141 8.50 2.42 7.25
CA ARG A 141 9.52 1.79 8.12
C ARG A 141 10.40 0.78 7.41
N VAL A 142 9.81 -0.07 6.56
CA VAL A 142 10.53 -1.22 5.96
C VAL A 142 11.00 -0.98 4.53
N PHE A 143 10.38 -0.05 3.83
CA PHE A 143 10.69 0.27 2.43
C PHE A 143 10.37 1.76 2.14
N PRO A 144 11.15 2.70 2.70
CA PRO A 144 10.89 4.14 2.55
C PRO A 144 10.71 4.56 1.09
N GLY A 145 9.66 5.33 0.82
CA GLY A 145 9.32 5.78 -0.55
C GLY A 145 8.49 4.81 -1.39
N MET A 146 8.27 3.56 -0.95
CA MET A 146 7.34 2.66 -1.63
C MET A 146 5.91 3.18 -1.56
N TRP A 147 5.47 3.65 -0.39
CA TRP A 147 4.15 4.25 -0.22
C TRP A 147 3.98 5.52 -1.08
N SER A 148 5.02 6.35 -1.18
CA SER A 148 5.03 7.54 -2.04
C SER A 148 4.77 7.25 -3.52
N ARG A 149 5.04 6.03 -3.99
CA ARG A 149 4.68 5.57 -5.34
C ARG A 149 3.27 4.99 -5.38
N LEU A 150 2.88 4.21 -4.39
CA LEU A 150 1.53 3.67 -4.28
C LEU A 150 0.45 4.77 -4.19
N ARG A 151 0.73 5.88 -3.50
CA ARG A 151 -0.23 7.00 -3.38
C ARG A 151 -0.59 7.65 -4.71
N LEU A 152 0.23 7.47 -5.75
CA LEU A 152 -0.10 7.94 -7.11
C LEU A 152 -1.33 7.25 -7.69
N LEU A 153 -1.70 6.09 -7.15
CA LEU A 153 -2.90 5.36 -7.53
C LEU A 153 -4.16 5.82 -6.77
N LEU A 154 -4.03 6.75 -5.81
CA LEU A 154 -5.11 7.14 -4.93
C LEU A 154 -5.86 8.36 -5.45
N PRO A 155 -7.20 8.39 -5.27
CA PRO A 155 -7.98 9.61 -5.36
C PRO A 155 -7.48 10.70 -4.38
N ARG A 156 -7.55 11.97 -4.79
CA ARG A 156 -7.01 13.12 -4.02
C ARG A 156 -7.67 13.30 -2.64
N ASP A 157 -8.93 12.90 -2.51
CA ASP A 157 -9.72 12.94 -1.27
C ASP A 157 -9.20 11.95 -0.22
N LEU A 158 -8.56 10.85 -0.64
CA LEU A 158 -7.90 9.91 0.25
C LEU A 158 -6.43 10.29 0.52
N ASP A 159 -5.75 10.81 -0.49
CA ASP A 159 -4.31 11.15 -0.41
C ASP A 159 -4.02 12.24 0.63
N THR A 160 -4.80 13.34 0.63
CA THR A 160 -4.52 14.49 1.51
C THR A 160 -4.64 14.14 3.00
N PRO A 161 -5.70 13.45 3.47
CA PRO A 161 -5.77 13.02 4.87
C PRO A 161 -4.71 12.00 5.27
N LEU A 162 -4.30 11.09 4.37
CA LEU A 162 -3.25 10.10 4.63
C LEU A 162 -1.87 10.75 4.77
N ALA A 163 -1.56 11.74 3.93
CA ALA A 163 -0.30 12.49 4.02
C ALA A 163 -0.15 13.18 5.38
N ARG A 164 -1.26 13.68 5.97
CA ARG A 164 -1.25 14.28 7.31
C ARG A 164 -0.90 13.26 8.40
N ILE A 165 -1.53 12.09 8.37
CA ILE A 165 -1.26 11.01 9.34
C ILE A 165 0.23 10.64 9.32
N LEU A 166 0.82 10.51 8.13
CA LEU A 166 2.23 10.16 7.97
C LEU A 166 3.17 11.26 8.45
N ALA A 167 2.79 12.53 8.28
CA ALA A 167 3.60 13.65 8.78
C ALA A 167 3.58 13.75 10.32
N GLU A 168 2.51 13.27 10.96
CA GLU A 168 2.35 13.28 12.42
C GLU A 168 2.99 12.06 13.10
N HIS A 169 3.28 10.99 12.35
CA HIS A 169 3.90 9.79 12.88
C HIS A 169 5.42 9.80 12.67
N ASP A 170 6.17 9.61 13.76
CA ASP A 170 7.61 9.38 13.70
C ASP A 170 7.89 7.87 13.57
N PRO A 171 8.38 7.39 12.40
CA PRO A 171 8.68 5.97 12.19
C PRO A 171 9.76 5.45 13.16
N ALA A 172 10.58 6.31 13.77
CA ALA A 172 11.60 5.92 14.73
C ALA A 172 11.04 5.52 16.11
N THR A 173 9.80 5.93 16.42
CA THR A 173 9.16 5.67 17.73
C THR A 173 8.28 4.42 17.73
N GLU A 174 8.01 3.84 16.56
CA GLU A 174 7.17 2.66 16.43
C GLU A 174 7.98 1.35 16.51
N GLY A 175 7.34 0.30 17.05
CA GLY A 175 7.93 -1.03 17.16
C GLY A 175 8.25 -1.69 15.80
N PRO A 176 8.91 -2.86 15.80
CA PRO A 176 9.32 -3.53 14.57
C PRO A 176 8.10 -3.98 13.73
N VAL A 177 8.19 -3.79 12.41
CA VAL A 177 7.24 -4.39 11.46
C VAL A 177 7.53 -5.87 11.32
N HIS A 178 6.49 -6.70 11.44
CA HIS A 178 6.65 -8.14 11.42
C HIS A 178 6.36 -8.71 10.02
N GLU A 179 7.04 -9.80 9.66
CA GLU A 179 6.79 -10.56 8.42
C GLU A 179 5.30 -10.98 8.25
N ARG A 180 4.58 -11.18 9.36
CA ARG A 180 3.14 -11.48 9.34
C ARG A 180 2.28 -10.34 8.78
N ASP A 181 2.69 -9.09 8.99
CA ASP A 181 1.95 -7.92 8.47
C ASP A 181 1.99 -7.93 6.94
N ARG A 182 3.17 -8.21 6.37
CA ARG A 182 3.37 -8.42 4.94
C ARG A 182 2.49 -9.55 4.40
N ARG A 183 2.53 -10.72 5.05
CA ARG A 183 1.73 -11.88 4.62
C ARG A 183 0.23 -11.60 4.64
N CYS A 184 -0.25 -10.87 5.66
CA CYS A 184 -1.66 -10.49 5.75
C CYS A 184 -2.04 -9.49 4.64
N TRP A 185 -1.18 -8.53 4.33
CA TRP A 185 -1.36 -7.65 3.17
C TRP A 185 -1.45 -8.45 1.87
N LEU A 186 -0.51 -9.36 1.63
CA LEU A 186 -0.48 -10.20 0.43
C LEU A 186 -1.70 -11.12 0.32
N LEU A 187 -2.22 -11.62 1.45
CA LEU A 187 -3.46 -12.37 1.48
C LEU A 187 -4.66 -11.52 1.01
N CYS A 188 -4.73 -10.25 1.45
CA CYS A 188 -5.76 -9.31 1.00
C CYS A 188 -5.63 -9.00 -0.51
N MET A 189 -4.40 -8.83 -0.99
CA MET A 189 -4.10 -8.63 -2.42
C MET A 189 -4.43 -9.84 -3.30
N ALA A 190 -4.34 -11.06 -2.75
CA ALA A 190 -4.67 -12.30 -3.45
C ALA A 190 -6.17 -12.60 -3.47
N ARG A 191 -6.92 -12.14 -2.46
CA ARG A 191 -8.37 -12.37 -2.37
C ARG A 191 -9.14 -11.74 -3.54
N ASP A 192 -8.71 -10.57 -4.01
CA ASP A 192 -9.32 -9.87 -5.14
C ASP A 192 -9.30 -10.69 -6.45
N ASN A 193 -8.25 -11.50 -6.66
CA ASN A 193 -8.15 -12.38 -7.84
C ASN A 193 -9.22 -13.49 -7.85
N GLN A 194 -9.89 -13.76 -6.72
CA GLN A 194 -10.90 -14.83 -6.62
C GLN A 194 -12.34 -14.32 -6.80
N ASP A 195 -12.59 -13.01 -6.65
CA ASP A 195 -13.93 -12.42 -6.73
C ASP A 195 -14.19 -11.71 -8.09
N GLN A 196 -13.23 -11.73 -9.04
CA GLN A 196 -13.48 -11.30 -10.42
C GLN A 196 -14.25 -12.40 -11.18
N PRO A 197 -15.44 -12.12 -11.73
CA PRO A 197 -16.08 -13.05 -12.64
C PRO A 197 -15.21 -13.20 -13.88
N VAL A 198 -14.84 -14.44 -14.22
CA VAL A 198 -14.25 -14.78 -15.52
C VAL A 198 -15.24 -14.28 -16.57
N GLN A 199 -14.90 -13.22 -17.30
CA GLN A 199 -15.68 -12.86 -18.48
C GLN A 199 -15.48 -13.97 -19.51
N PRO A 200 -16.55 -14.58 -20.04
CA PRO A 200 -16.41 -15.49 -21.16
C PRO A 200 -15.88 -14.68 -22.35
N GLU A 201 -14.77 -15.11 -22.92
CA GLU A 201 -14.31 -14.61 -24.22
C GLU A 201 -15.43 -14.87 -25.24
N VAL A 202 -15.84 -13.80 -25.94
CA VAL A 202 -16.77 -13.85 -27.08
C VAL A 202 -15.96 -13.82 -28.36
#